data_AF-A0A0D0DER3-F1
#
_entry.id   AF-A0A0D0DER3-F1
#
_cell.length_a   1.000
_cell.length_b   1.000
_cell.length_c   1.000
_cell.angle_alpha   90.00
_cell.angle_beta   90.00
_cell.angle_gamma   90.00
#
_symmetry.space_group_name_H-M   'P 1'
#
loop_
_entity.id
_entity.type
_entity.pdbx_description
1 polymer ?
#
loop_
_entity_poly.entity_id
_entity_poly.type
_entity_poly.pdbx_seq_one_letter_code
_entity_poly.pdbx_strand_id
1 'polypeptide(L)'
;MPAEKRKPRTAPAPYNRQPKKSKPKDTSSTSALEITSTSRQNLTLSDWLTVFAYADAHPLTPQADVVKHFQTQRSGALIFTQSTLSRKLKEHPELEKHVNDNPNALSSKQPQIVTHPDVERALFLWVKHMEGKGEQVSGPMLKEKRN
;
A
#
# COMPACT_ATOMS: atom_id res chain seq x y z
N MET A 1 -54.03 8.15 21.80
CA MET A 1 -52.78 8.61 21.15
C MET A 1 -52.86 8.28 19.66
N PRO A 2 -53.02 9.26 18.75
CA PRO A 2 -53.07 8.98 17.33
C PRO A 2 -51.67 8.69 16.77
N ALA A 3 -51.54 7.61 16.00
CA ALA A 3 -50.28 7.20 15.36
C ALA A 3 -49.98 8.09 14.15
N GLU A 4 -48.85 8.80 14.18
CA GLU A 4 -48.38 9.62 13.07
C GLU A 4 -47.99 8.74 11.88
N LYS A 5 -48.75 8.84 10.79
CA LYS A 5 -48.42 8.21 9.51
C LYS A 5 -47.33 9.02 8.81
N ARG A 6 -46.17 8.41 8.59
CA ARG A 6 -45.05 9.01 7.85
C ARG A 6 -45.45 9.32 6.40
N LYS A 7 -45.07 10.50 5.91
CA LYS A 7 -45.32 10.94 4.53
C LYS A 7 -44.55 10.05 3.52
N PRO A 8 -45.13 9.78 2.34
CA PRO A 8 -44.45 9.04 1.27
C PRO A 8 -43.17 9.76 0.84
N ARG A 9 -42.06 9.01 0.72
CA ARG A 9 -40.78 9.53 0.24
C ARG A 9 -40.83 9.62 -1.29
N THR A 10 -40.58 10.81 -1.83
CA THR A 10 -40.48 11.04 -3.27
C THR A 10 -39.25 10.31 -3.84
N ALA A 11 -39.43 9.60 -4.95
CA ALA A 11 -38.32 8.92 -5.63
C ALA A 11 -37.33 9.95 -6.19
N PRO A 12 -36.01 9.71 -6.10
CA PRO A 12 -35.01 10.60 -6.69
C PRO A 12 -35.13 10.56 -8.22
N ALA A 13 -34.90 11.71 -8.85
CA ALA A 13 -34.84 11.82 -10.31
C ALA A 13 -33.74 10.90 -10.88
N PRO A 14 -33.94 10.32 -12.08
CA PRO A 14 -32.95 9.46 -12.71
C PRO A 14 -31.64 10.23 -12.95
N TYR A 15 -30.52 9.65 -12.51
CA TYR A 15 -29.18 10.22 -12.70
C TYR A 15 -28.87 10.39 -14.19
N ASN A 16 -28.51 11.60 -14.59
CA ASN A 16 -27.99 11.88 -15.93
C ASN A 16 -26.55 11.33 -16.04
N ARG A 17 -26.39 10.08 -16.49
CA ARG A 17 -25.08 9.44 -16.68
C ARG A 17 -24.51 9.87 -18.03
N GLN A 18 -23.41 10.61 -17.99
CA GLN A 18 -22.62 10.91 -19.19
C GLN A 18 -22.04 9.61 -19.79
N PRO A 19 -22.07 9.44 -21.13
CA PRO A 19 -21.51 8.25 -21.77
C PRO A 19 -20.00 8.17 -21.57
N LYS A 20 -19.51 6.96 -21.22
CA LYS A 20 -18.08 6.70 -21.08
C LYS A 20 -17.39 6.84 -22.44
N LYS A 21 -16.32 7.63 -22.48
CA LYS A 21 -15.43 7.73 -23.65
C LYS A 21 -14.81 6.35 -23.94
N SER A 22 -14.84 5.93 -25.20
CA SER A 22 -14.20 4.70 -25.65
C SER A 22 -12.67 4.80 -25.50
N LYS A 23 -12.03 3.71 -25.09
CA LYS A 23 -10.57 3.61 -25.04
C LYS A 23 -10.04 3.23 -26.44
N PRO A 24 -8.91 3.81 -26.89
CA PRO A 24 -8.25 3.39 -28.13
C PRO A 24 -7.78 1.94 -28.05
N LYS A 25 -7.79 1.25 -29.20
CA LYS A 25 -7.75 -0.21 -29.32
C LYS A 25 -6.35 -0.83 -29.26
N ASP A 26 -5.28 -0.04 -29.38
CA ASP A 26 -3.90 -0.55 -29.45
C ASP A 26 -2.93 0.27 -28.61
N THR A 27 -3.06 0.17 -27.29
CA THR A 27 -1.98 0.53 -26.36
C THR A 27 -1.74 -0.61 -25.40
N SER A 28 -0.46 -0.92 -25.15
CA SER A 28 -0.06 -1.91 -24.14
C SER A 28 -0.72 -1.55 -22.81
N SER A 29 -1.32 -2.56 -22.17
CA SER A 29 -1.98 -2.43 -20.87
C SER A 29 -0.97 -2.29 -19.73
N THR A 30 -0.14 -1.24 -19.78
CA THR A 30 0.75 -0.87 -18.69
C THR A 30 0.35 0.51 -18.21
N SER A 31 -0.48 0.57 -17.19
CA SER A 31 -0.89 1.80 -16.50
C SER A 31 0.21 2.38 -15.60
N ALA A 32 1.47 2.00 -15.80
CA ALA A 32 2.58 2.50 -14.99
C ALA A 32 2.91 3.92 -15.45
N LEU A 33 2.34 4.90 -14.75
CA LEU A 33 2.77 6.28 -14.85
C LEU A 33 4.17 6.40 -14.25
N GLU A 34 5.08 7.07 -14.96
CA GLU A 34 6.37 7.47 -14.38
C GLU A 34 6.11 8.33 -13.14
N ILE A 35 6.76 7.97 -12.03
CA ILE A 35 6.61 8.66 -10.74
C ILE A 35 7.39 9.98 -10.85
N THR A 36 6.75 11.01 -11.41
CA THR A 36 7.30 12.36 -11.54
C THR A 36 7.09 13.22 -10.28
N SER A 37 6.49 12.68 -9.22
CA SER A 37 6.21 13.45 -8.00
C SER A 37 7.41 13.47 -7.05
N THR A 38 7.97 14.66 -6.84
CA THR A 38 8.99 14.96 -5.81
C THR A 38 8.47 14.78 -4.39
N SER A 39 7.15 14.71 -4.21
CA SER A 39 6.50 14.40 -2.94
C SER A 39 5.82 13.03 -2.98
N ARG A 40 5.91 12.28 -1.89
CA ARG A 40 5.29 10.96 -1.74
C ARG A 40 4.13 11.05 -0.76
N GLN A 41 2.92 10.81 -1.27
CA GLN A 41 1.71 10.67 -0.45
C GLN A 41 1.51 9.22 0.03
N ASN A 42 2.04 8.25 -0.71
CA ASN A 42 1.95 6.82 -0.40
C ASN A 42 3.28 6.33 0.14
N LEU A 43 3.50 6.53 1.44
CA LEU A 43 4.74 6.19 2.14
C LEU A 43 4.94 4.68 2.20
N THR A 44 6.14 4.23 1.84
CA THR A 44 6.54 2.82 1.98
C THR A 44 6.93 2.49 3.41
N LEU A 45 7.09 1.20 3.71
CA LEU A 45 7.61 0.77 5.00
C LEU A 45 9.01 1.34 5.28
N SER A 46 9.87 1.44 4.27
CA SER A 46 11.19 2.09 4.39
C SER A 46 11.09 3.57 4.78
N ASP A 47 10.12 4.29 4.18
CA ASP A 47 9.89 5.70 4.49
C ASP A 47 9.45 5.82 5.97
N TRP A 48 8.56 4.95 6.44
CA TRP A 48 8.12 4.91 7.84
C TRP A 48 9.24 4.59 8.82
N LEU A 49 10.11 3.61 8.52
CA LEU A 49 11.27 3.30 9.36
C LEU A 49 12.22 4.50 9.50
N THR A 50 12.40 5.26 8.42
CA THR A 50 13.22 6.50 8.44
C THR A 50 12.58 7.55 9.35
N VAL A 51 11.26 7.69 9.32
CA VAL A 51 10.52 8.60 10.19
C VAL A 51 10.60 8.17 11.66
N PHE A 52 10.51 6.87 11.96
CA PHE A 52 10.64 6.34 13.32
C PHE A 52 12.05 6.56 13.87
N ALA A 53 13.09 6.23 13.10
CA ALA A 53 14.47 6.47 13.51
C ALA A 53 14.73 7.96 13.83
N TYR A 54 14.14 8.87 13.05
CA TYR A 54 14.21 10.30 13.34
C TYR A 54 13.48 10.68 14.62
N ALA A 55 12.27 10.17 14.84
CA ALA A 55 11.49 10.44 16.05
C ALA A 55 12.20 9.91 17.31
N ASP A 56 12.77 8.71 17.25
CA ASP A 56 13.50 8.09 18.36
C ASP A 56 14.81 8.83 18.68
N ALA A 57 15.49 9.38 17.67
CA ALA A 57 16.66 10.22 17.86
C ALA A 57 16.32 11.61 18.46
N HIS A 58 15.07 12.05 18.39
CA HIS A 58 14.62 13.38 18.81
C HIS A 58 13.39 13.32 19.74
N PRO A 59 13.51 12.74 20.95
CA PRO A 59 12.36 12.51 21.83
C PRO A 59 11.71 13.79 22.37
N LEU A 60 12.41 14.92 22.33
CA LEU A 60 11.90 16.22 22.76
C LEU A 60 11.21 17.00 21.62
N THR A 61 11.36 16.56 20.37
CA THR A 61 10.78 17.25 19.23
C THR A 61 9.29 16.90 19.16
N PRO A 62 8.40 17.91 19.18
CA PRO A 62 6.98 17.65 19.10
C PRO A 62 6.65 17.07 17.72
N GLN A 63 5.63 16.22 17.69
CA GLN A 63 5.25 15.48 16.49
C GLN A 63 4.94 16.37 15.28
N ALA A 64 4.42 17.58 15.51
CA ALA A 64 4.17 18.56 14.46
C ALA A 64 5.46 19.02 13.78
N ASP A 65 6.55 19.16 14.53
CA ASP A 65 7.86 19.55 14.01
C ASP A 65 8.52 18.41 13.25
N VAL A 66 8.32 17.15 13.69
CA VAL A 66 8.73 15.96 12.92
C VAL A 66 8.05 15.96 11.54
N VAL A 67 6.73 16.16 11.50
CA VAL A 67 5.98 16.24 10.23
C VAL A 67 6.52 17.37 9.35
N LYS A 68 6.76 18.55 9.94
CA LYS A 68 7.30 19.72 9.21
C LYS A 68 8.70 19.44 8.64
N HIS A 69 9.55 18.74 9.39
CA HIS A 69 10.88 18.35 8.93
C HIS A 69 10.79 17.53 7.63
N PHE A 70 9.98 16.47 7.63
CA PHE A 70 9.86 15.59 6.47
C PHE A 70 9.10 16.21 5.28
N GLN A 71 8.19 17.15 5.52
CA GLN A 71 7.52 17.90 4.45
C GLN A 71 8.43 18.92 3.75
N THR A 72 9.44 19.45 4.46
CA THR A 72 10.35 20.48 3.93
C THR A 72 11.64 19.94 3.31
N GLN A 73 11.82 18.62 3.30
CA GLN A 73 12.98 17.99 2.65
C GLN A 73 12.98 18.25 1.14
N ARG A 74 14.12 18.71 0.61
CA ARG A 74 14.29 19.07 -0.83
C ARG A 74 14.13 17.90 -1.80
N SER A 75 14.41 16.68 -1.34
CA SER A 75 14.28 15.46 -2.12
C SER A 75 13.51 14.43 -1.31
N GLY A 76 12.48 13.83 -1.90
CA GLY A 76 11.69 12.80 -1.23
C GLY A 76 10.83 13.32 -0.09
N ALA A 77 10.25 14.53 -0.23
CA ALA A 77 9.35 15.08 0.77
C ALA A 77 8.21 14.10 1.08
N LEU A 78 8.11 13.72 2.36
CA LEU A 78 7.12 12.76 2.82
C LEU A 78 5.88 13.53 3.30
N ILE A 79 4.76 13.30 2.64
CA ILE A 79 3.50 13.99 2.97
C ILE A 79 2.67 13.07 3.87
N PHE A 80 2.62 13.41 5.15
CA PHE A 80 1.72 12.80 6.11
C PHE A 80 1.28 13.83 7.15
N THR A 81 0.24 13.50 7.91
CA THR A 81 -0.28 14.34 8.99
C THR A 81 0.26 13.87 10.34
N GLN A 82 0.20 14.77 11.34
CA GLN A 82 0.52 14.43 12.73
C GLN A 82 -0.28 13.22 13.24
N SER A 83 -1.57 13.15 12.91
CA SER A 83 -2.45 12.03 13.31
C SER A 83 -2.01 10.69 12.71
N THR A 84 -1.53 10.68 11.47
CA THR A 84 -0.98 9.47 10.84
C THR A 84 0.29 9.03 11.54
N LEU A 85 1.20 9.96 11.85
CA LEU A 85 2.42 9.63 12.60
C LEU A 85 2.08 9.04 13.97
N SER A 86 1.03 9.54 14.65
CA SER A 86 0.67 9.06 15.99
C SER A 86 0.16 7.63 15.95
N ARG A 87 -0.67 7.31 14.94
CA ARG A 87 -1.12 5.95 14.69
C ARG A 87 0.04 5.04 14.34
N LYS A 88 0.94 5.49 13.47
CA LYS A 88 2.09 4.71 13.02
C LYS A 88 3.10 4.42 14.12
N LEU A 89 3.34 5.35 15.04
CA LEU A 89 4.18 5.10 16.21
C LEU A 89 3.63 4.01 17.13
N LYS A 90 2.30 3.83 17.21
CA LYS A 90 1.69 2.72 17.95
C LYS A 90 1.88 1.38 17.26
N GLU A 91 1.87 1.38 15.93
CA GLU A 91 2.08 0.21 15.07
C GLU A 91 3.56 -0.14 14.88
N HIS A 92 4.49 0.70 15.38
CA HIS A 92 5.93 0.54 15.18
C HIS A 92 6.46 -0.89 15.46
N PRO A 93 6.18 -1.52 16.62
CA PRO A 93 6.72 -2.86 16.91
C PRO A 93 6.20 -3.94 15.95
N GLU A 94 4.96 -3.81 15.47
CA GLU A 94 4.38 -4.74 14.49
C GLU A 94 5.04 -4.57 13.11
N LEU A 95 5.29 -3.33 12.72
CA LEU A 95 5.96 -2.99 11.46
C LEU A 95 7.42 -3.47 11.46
N GLU A 96 8.14 -3.33 12.56
CA GLU A 96 9.52 -3.81 12.70
C GLU A 96 9.59 -5.34 12.63
N LYS A 97 8.66 -6.05 13.31
CA LYS A 97 8.54 -7.50 13.17
C LYS A 97 8.27 -7.92 11.72
N HIS A 98 7.40 -7.21 11.03
CA HIS A 98 7.05 -7.52 9.63
C HIS A 98 8.23 -7.39 8.67
N VAL A 99 9.16 -6.45 8.92
CA VAL A 99 10.42 -6.31 8.14
C VAL A 99 11.29 -7.55 8.30
N ASN A 100 11.41 -8.07 9.52
CA ASN A 100 12.23 -9.25 9.79
C ASN A 100 11.65 -10.52 9.15
N ASP A 101 10.32 -10.64 9.12
CA ASP A 101 9.64 -11.81 8.56
C ASP A 101 9.61 -11.84 7.03
N ASN A 102 9.71 -10.68 6.35
CA ASN A 102 9.46 -10.56 4.91
C ASN A 102 10.54 -9.70 4.20
N PRO A 103 11.44 -10.30 3.38
CA PRO A 103 12.55 -9.56 2.77
C PRO A 103 12.11 -8.47 1.77
N ASN A 104 10.92 -8.58 1.19
CA ASN A 104 10.35 -7.57 0.28
C ASN A 104 9.48 -6.51 0.98
N ALA A 105 9.36 -6.56 2.31
CA ALA A 105 8.45 -5.67 3.05
C ALA A 105 8.82 -4.19 2.93
N LEU A 106 10.11 -3.86 2.76
CA LEU A 106 10.61 -2.47 2.73
C LEU A 106 10.02 -1.64 1.58
N SER A 107 9.85 -2.26 0.40
CA SER A 107 9.25 -1.61 -0.77
C SER A 107 7.71 -1.62 -0.73
N SER A 108 7.12 -2.38 0.19
CA SER A 108 5.67 -2.50 0.29
C SER A 108 5.07 -1.27 0.98
N LYS A 109 3.87 -0.87 0.53
CA LYS A 109 3.10 0.24 1.11
C LYS A 109 2.20 -0.22 2.25
N GLN A 110 1.80 -1.48 2.22
CA GLN A 110 0.85 -2.09 3.15
C GLN A 110 1.26 -3.55 3.41
N PRO A 111 0.95 -4.08 4.60
CA PRO A 111 1.03 -5.52 4.83
C PRO A 111 0.17 -6.26 3.81
N GLN A 112 0.79 -7.13 3.03
CA GLN A 112 0.03 -8.03 2.15
C GLN A 112 -0.37 -9.25 2.96
N ILE A 113 -1.67 -9.40 3.20
CA ILE A 113 -2.20 -10.62 3.80
C ILE A 113 -2.26 -11.66 2.69
N VAL A 114 -1.23 -12.50 2.63
CA VAL A 114 -1.21 -13.68 1.78
C VAL A 114 -2.26 -14.65 2.30
N THR A 115 -3.25 -14.98 1.47
CA THR A 115 -4.34 -15.88 1.86
C THR A 115 -3.86 -17.29 2.23
N HIS A 116 -2.76 -17.74 1.62
CA HIS A 116 -2.16 -19.07 1.87
C HIS A 116 -0.63 -18.97 1.97
N PRO A 117 -0.08 -18.56 3.12
CA PRO A 117 1.36 -18.33 3.28
C PRO A 117 2.17 -19.62 3.09
N ASP A 118 1.59 -20.77 3.41
CA ASP A 118 2.25 -22.07 3.21
C ASP A 118 2.40 -22.41 1.72
N VAL A 119 1.40 -22.10 0.91
CA VAL A 119 1.43 -22.33 -0.55
C VAL A 119 2.45 -21.39 -1.19
N GLU A 120 2.51 -20.12 -0.78
CA GLU A 120 3.51 -19.19 -1.30
C GLU A 120 4.94 -19.59 -0.90
N ARG A 121 5.15 -20.04 0.34
CA ARG A 121 6.45 -20.58 0.77
C ARG A 121 6.84 -21.82 -0.04
N ALA A 122 5.92 -22.75 -0.24
CA ALA A 122 6.17 -23.95 -1.03
C ALA A 122 6.49 -23.62 -2.50
N LEU A 123 5.77 -22.67 -3.11
CA LEU A 123 6.05 -22.18 -4.46
C LEU A 123 7.41 -21.48 -4.54
N PHE A 124 7.76 -20.66 -3.54
CA PHE A 124 9.07 -20.00 -3.49
C PHE A 124 10.22 -21.02 -3.42
N LEU A 125 10.11 -22.01 -2.52
CA LEU A 125 11.11 -23.09 -2.40
C LEU A 125 11.18 -23.92 -3.69
N TRP A 126 10.05 -24.20 -4.32
CA TRP A 126 10.00 -24.91 -5.59
C TRP A 126 10.68 -24.12 -6.72
N VAL A 127 10.42 -22.82 -6.83
CA VAL A 127 11.10 -21.94 -7.80
C VAL A 127 12.60 -21.95 -7.57
N LYS A 128 13.06 -21.80 -6.32
CA LYS A 128 14.49 -21.86 -5.97
C LYS A 128 15.15 -23.17 -6.40
N HIS A 129 14.45 -24.29 -6.22
CA HIS A 129 14.91 -25.61 -6.66
C HIS A 129 15.01 -25.71 -8.19
N MET A 130 14.03 -25.15 -8.93
CA MET A 130 14.04 -25.14 -10.39
C MET A 130 15.14 -24.21 -10.97
N GLU A 131 15.34 -23.04 -10.36
CA GLU A 131 16.46 -22.14 -10.68
C GLU A 131 17.81 -22.85 -10.51
N GLY A 132 17.97 -23.61 -9.42
CA GLY A 132 19.18 -24.40 -9.18
C GLY A 132 19.44 -25.49 -10.21
N LYS A 133 18.40 -25.94 -10.92
CA LYS A 133 18.49 -26.89 -12.05
C LYS A 133 18.73 -26.20 -13.40
N GLY A 134 18.77 -24.87 -13.44
CA GLY A 134 18.88 -24.09 -14.68
C GLY A 134 17.56 -23.98 -15.46
N GLU A 135 16.43 -24.36 -14.86
CA GLU A 135 15.11 -24.24 -15.50
C GLU A 135 14.46 -22.89 -15.13
N GLN A 136 13.99 -22.15 -16.13
CA GLN A 136 13.30 -20.89 -15.93
C GLN A 136 11.80 -21.14 -15.69
N VAL A 137 11.32 -20.83 -14.49
CA VAL A 137 9.90 -21.00 -14.13
C VAL A 137 9.06 -19.88 -14.75
N SER A 138 8.03 -20.26 -15.50
CA SER A 138 7.09 -19.33 -16.13
C SER A 138 5.79 -19.15 -15.32
N GLY A 139 5.09 -18.02 -15.55
CA GLY A 139 3.82 -17.73 -14.88
C GLY A 139 2.74 -18.82 -15.03
N PRO A 140 2.55 -19.43 -16.21
CA PRO A 140 1.65 -20.57 -16.37
C PRO A 140 1.99 -21.77 -15.47
N MET A 141 3.28 -22.11 -15.34
CA MET A 141 3.73 -23.22 -14.48
C MET A 141 3.38 -22.97 -13.01
N LEU A 142 3.53 -21.72 -12.54
CA LEU A 142 3.15 -21.34 -11.18
C LEU A 142 1.64 -21.45 -10.93
N LYS A 143 0.82 -21.09 -11.93
CA LYS A 143 -0.64 -21.25 -11.83
C LYS A 143 -1.05 -22.72 -11.75
N GLU A 144 -0.43 -23.57 -12.54
CA GLU A 144 -0.69 -25.00 -12.55
C GLU A 144 -0.22 -25.67 -11.25
N LYS A 145 0.95 -25.26 -10.73
CA LYS A 145 1.53 -25.81 -9.49
C LYS A 145 0.80 -25.38 -8.21
N ARG A 146 0.01 -24.30 -8.26
CA ARG A 146 -0.75 -23.76 -7.13
C ARG A 146 -2.02 -24.58 -6.83
N ASN A 147 -2.54 -25.33 -7.81
CA ASN A 147 -3.72 -26.19 -7.66
C ASN A 147 -3.39 -27.48 -6.90
#